data_AF-W4UQQ9-F1
#
_entry.id   AF-W4UQQ9-F1
#
_cell.length_a   1.000
_cell.length_b   1.000
_cell.length_c   1.000
_cell.angle_alpha   90.00
_cell.angle_beta   90.00
_cell.angle_gamma   90.00
#
_symmetry.space_group_name_H-M   'P 1'
#
loop_
_entity.id
_entity.type
_entity.pdbx_description
1 polymer ?
#
loop_
_entity_poly.entity_id
_entity_poly.type
_entity_poly.pdbx_seq_one_letter_code
_entity_poly.pdbx_strand_id
1 'polypeptide(L)'
;MERCFPTGLALTRKVGDKEQRILVLSDATAISNGELSGRRRIYNVLNYTLITGGFSWFSYGEAPIDIRRPLPTDLYSALTRDDMVYVKALTFGILPGLMLLLALILGIRRQRK
;
A
#
# COMPACT_ATOMS: atom_id res chain seq x y z
N MET A 1 22.85 -23.34 -34.34
CA MET A 1 23.07 -22.29 -33.33
C MET A 1 22.06 -22.50 -32.22
N GLU A 2 22.53 -22.86 -31.03
CA GLU A 2 21.69 -22.99 -29.83
C GLU A 2 21.34 -21.57 -29.34
N ARG A 3 20.06 -21.31 -29.04
CA ARG A 3 19.60 -19.99 -28.57
C ARG A 3 19.24 -20.08 -27.09
N CYS A 4 19.75 -19.15 -26.28
CA CYS A 4 19.39 -19.02 -24.87
C CYS A 4 18.22 -18.04 -24.73
N PHE A 5 17.15 -18.48 -24.04
CA PHE A 5 15.98 -17.67 -23.74
C PHE A 5 15.85 -17.53 -22.21
N PRO A 6 16.54 -16.56 -21.59
CA PRO A 6 16.52 -16.40 -20.15
C PRO A 6 15.13 -15.93 -19.70
N THR A 7 14.56 -16.62 -18.71
CA THR A 7 13.30 -16.24 -18.05
C THR A 7 13.53 -15.28 -16.88
N GLY A 8 14.78 -15.12 -16.44
CA GLY A 8 15.20 -14.14 -15.48
C GLY A 8 16.68 -13.78 -15.65
N LEU A 9 17.03 -12.53 -15.35
CA LEU A 9 18.39 -12.01 -15.42
C LEU A 9 18.71 -11.20 -14.16
N ALA A 10 19.83 -11.50 -13.53
CA ALA A 10 20.43 -10.66 -12.49
C ALA A 10 21.58 -9.88 -13.12
N LEU A 11 21.53 -8.55 -13.03
CA LEU A 11 22.49 -7.64 -13.63
C LEU A 11 23.09 -6.74 -12.55
N THR A 12 24.39 -6.48 -12.66
CA THR A 12 25.09 -5.51 -11.80
C THR A 12 25.80 -4.49 -12.66
N ARG A 13 25.89 -3.25 -12.18
CA ARG A 13 26.78 -2.23 -12.75
C ARG A 13 27.30 -1.29 -11.67
N LYS A 14 28.50 -0.75 -11.85
CA LYS A 14 29.03 0.29 -10.97
C LYS A 14 28.37 1.64 -11.27
N VAL A 15 27.94 2.37 -10.23
CA VAL A 15 27.37 3.72 -10.33
C VAL A 15 27.97 4.58 -9.20
N GLY A 16 28.85 5.53 -9.55
CA GLY A 16 29.63 6.25 -8.55
C GLY A 16 30.43 5.26 -7.70
N ASP A 17 30.30 5.30 -6.38
CA ASP A 17 30.98 4.39 -5.45
C ASP A 17 30.11 3.20 -4.99
N LYS A 18 28.98 2.95 -5.66
CA LYS A 18 28.04 1.87 -5.32
C LYS A 18 27.81 0.90 -6.47
N GLU A 19 27.38 -0.32 -6.16
CA GLU A 19 26.96 -1.32 -7.14
C GLU A 19 25.44 -1.30 -7.30
N GLN A 20 24.94 -0.91 -8.47
CA GLN A 20 23.52 -1.04 -8.76
C GLN A 20 23.20 -2.49 -9.16
N ARG A 21 22.23 -3.11 -8.47
CA ARG A 21 21.69 -4.45 -8.74
C ARG A 21 20.32 -4.34 -9.40
N ILE A 22 20.09 -5.10 -10.47
CA ILE A 22 18.84 -5.11 -11.25
C ILE A 22 18.43 -6.58 -11.46
N LEU A 23 17.18 -6.92 -11.14
CA LEU A 23 16.58 -8.22 -11.46
C LEU A 23 15.51 -8.01 -12.54
N VAL A 24 15.64 -8.69 -13.67
CA VAL A 24 14.65 -8.73 -14.75
C VAL A 24 13.98 -10.09 -14.70
N LEU A 25 12.65 -10.13 -14.69
CA LEU A 25 11.86 -11.36 -14.72
C LEU A 25 10.93 -11.32 -15.92
N SER A 26 10.67 -12.48 -16.54
CA SER A 26 9.80 -12.59 -17.71
C SER A 26 8.31 -12.41 -17.41
N ASP A 27 7.91 -12.55 -16.15
CA ASP A 27 6.51 -12.51 -15.72
C ASP A 27 6.36 -11.80 -14.36
N ALA A 28 5.53 -10.75 -14.33
CA ALA A 28 5.22 -10.01 -13.11
C ALA A 28 4.24 -10.75 -12.19
N THR A 29 3.45 -11.70 -12.72
CA THR A 29 2.47 -12.45 -11.94
C THR A 29 3.12 -13.31 -10.86
N ALA A 30 4.41 -13.64 -11.00
CA ALA A 30 5.21 -14.31 -9.98
C ALA A 30 5.28 -13.53 -8.64
N ILE A 31 5.03 -12.22 -8.64
CA ILE A 31 5.01 -11.36 -7.44
C ILE A 31 3.58 -11.17 -6.89
N SER A 32 2.56 -11.66 -7.58
CA SER A 32 1.17 -11.50 -7.14
C SER A 32 0.89 -12.22 -5.82
N ASN A 33 -0.04 -11.71 -5.02
CA ASN A 33 -0.45 -12.34 -3.76
C ASN A 33 -0.90 -13.80 -3.95
N GLY A 34 -1.56 -14.10 -5.06
CA GLY A 34 -2.00 -15.45 -5.41
C GLY A 34 -0.82 -16.40 -5.59
N GLU A 35 0.19 -15.98 -6.35
CA GLU A 35 1.38 -16.79 -6.62
C GLU A 35 2.37 -16.86 -5.46
N LEU A 36 2.38 -15.85 -4.58
CA LEU A 36 3.25 -15.81 -3.41
C LEU A 36 2.77 -16.74 -2.28
N SER A 37 1.45 -17.01 -2.22
CA SER A 37 0.82 -17.81 -1.17
C SER A 37 1.09 -19.33 -1.23
N GLY A 38 1.86 -19.79 -2.23
CA GLY A 38 2.59 -21.06 -2.19
C GLY A 38 1.77 -22.34 -2.34
N ARG A 39 0.44 -22.30 -2.53
CA ARG A 39 -0.38 -23.51 -2.69
C ARG A 39 -1.05 -23.59 -4.06
N ARG A 40 -0.33 -24.14 -5.03
CA ARG A 40 -0.93 -24.78 -6.20
C ARG A 40 -1.02 -26.29 -5.91
N ARG A 41 -2.16 -26.92 -6.25
CA ARG A 41 -2.55 -28.31 -5.85
C ARG A 41 -1.50 -29.41 -6.04
N ILE A 42 -0.47 -29.22 -6.87
CA ILE A 42 0.45 -30.28 -7.33
C ILE A 42 1.93 -29.90 -7.14
N TYR A 43 2.29 -28.62 -6.91
CA TYR A 43 3.69 -28.18 -6.82
C TYR A 43 3.89 -27.07 -5.78
N ASN A 44 5.02 -27.12 -5.06
CA ASN A 44 5.48 -26.01 -4.24
C ASN A 44 5.96 -24.87 -5.15
N VAL A 45 5.32 -23.71 -5.05
CA VAL A 45 5.69 -22.53 -5.82
C VAL A 45 6.84 -21.82 -5.09
N LEU A 46 8.02 -21.74 -5.71
CA LEU A 46 9.22 -21.13 -5.12
C LEU A 46 9.32 -19.60 -5.35
N ASN A 47 8.22 -18.96 -5.76
CA ASN A 47 8.17 -17.51 -5.98
C ASN A 47 8.48 -16.74 -4.70
N TYR A 48 8.00 -17.22 -3.55
CA TYR A 48 8.34 -16.61 -2.26
C TYR A 48 9.86 -16.55 -2.02
N THR A 49 10.55 -17.67 -2.24
CA THR A 49 12.02 -17.75 -2.09
C THR A 49 12.75 -16.89 -3.12
N LEU A 50 12.30 -16.89 -4.39
CA LEU A 50 12.91 -16.07 -5.44
C LEU A 50 12.82 -14.58 -5.12
N ILE A 51 11.64 -14.11 -4.71
CA ILE A 51 11.40 -12.69 -4.45
C ILE A 51 12.07 -12.23 -3.15
N THR A 52 11.97 -13.01 -2.07
CA THR A 52 12.66 -12.68 -0.81
C THR A 52 14.19 -12.74 -0.95
N GLY A 53 14.71 -13.73 -1.69
CA GLY A 53 16.12 -13.80 -2.04
C GLY A 53 16.57 -12.60 -2.89
N GLY A 54 15.74 -12.17 -3.85
CA GLY A 54 15.94 -10.95 -4.63
C GLY A 54 16.02 -9.70 -3.76
N PHE A 55 15.10 -9.52 -2.80
CA PHE A 55 15.13 -8.40 -1.86
C PHE A 55 16.37 -8.40 -0.95
N SER A 56 16.79 -9.58 -0.49
CA SER A 56 18.06 -9.73 0.24
C SER A 56 19.25 -9.32 -0.63
N TRP A 57 19.27 -9.77 -1.89
CA TRP A 57 20.32 -9.39 -2.85
C TRP A 57 20.34 -7.88 -3.12
N PHE A 58 19.18 -7.24 -3.29
CA PHE A 58 19.11 -5.78 -3.45
C PHE A 58 19.59 -5.02 -2.21
N SER A 59 19.44 -5.61 -1.02
CA SER A 59 19.86 -5.02 0.26
C SER A 59 21.30 -5.39 0.64
N TYR A 60 22.11 -5.91 -0.27
CA TYR A 60 23.47 -6.39 0.01
C TYR A 60 23.56 -7.45 1.13
N GLY A 61 22.47 -8.17 1.39
CA GLY A 61 22.37 -9.09 2.52
C GLY A 61 22.17 -8.42 3.88
N GLU A 62 21.97 -7.10 3.93
CA GLU A 62 21.78 -6.32 5.17
C GLU A 62 20.31 -6.28 5.64
N ALA A 63 19.41 -6.97 4.95
CA ALA A 63 18.01 -7.05 5.37
C ALA A 63 17.86 -7.86 6.67
N PRO A 64 16.99 -7.43 7.61
CA PRO A 64 16.19 -6.20 7.60
C PRO A 64 17.01 -4.98 8.03
N ILE A 65 17.02 -3.95 7.19
CA ILE A 65 17.62 -2.65 7.54
C ILE A 65 16.74 -2.01 8.61
N ASP A 66 17.33 -1.36 9.61
CA ASP A 66 16.57 -0.64 10.63
C ASP A 66 15.84 0.57 10.00
N ILE A 67 14.58 0.34 9.64
CA ILE A 67 13.66 1.35 9.09
C ILE A 67 12.72 1.90 10.16
N ARG A 68 13.04 1.72 11.45
CA ARG A 68 12.21 2.26 12.54
C ARG A 68 12.10 3.77 12.36
N ARG A 69 10.86 4.24 12.21
CA ARG A 69 10.59 5.67 12.18
C ARG A 69 10.90 6.24 13.57
N PRO A 70 11.43 7.46 13.66
CA PRO A 70 11.44 8.17 14.92
C PRO A 70 10.02 8.23 15.49
N LEU A 71 9.91 8.32 16.82
CA LEU A 71 8.61 8.40 17.50
C LEU A 71 7.77 9.51 16.85
N PRO A 72 6.52 9.24 16.44
CA PRO A 72 5.68 10.27 15.86
C PRO A 72 5.51 11.42 16.86
N THR A 73 5.61 12.65 16.39
CA THR A 73 5.39 13.84 17.23
C THR A 73 3.95 13.90 17.76
N ASP A 74 3.00 13.37 16.99
CA ASP A 74 1.57 13.37 17.32
C ASP A 74 1.17 12.12 18.13
N LEU A 75 1.62 12.03 19.37
CA LEU A 75 1.26 10.95 20.30
C LEU A 75 -0.08 11.16 21.01
N TYR A 76 -0.62 12.38 20.97
CA TYR A 76 -1.82 12.77 21.70
C TYR A 76 -2.85 13.39 20.76
N SER A 77 -4.09 12.89 20.85
CA SER A 77 -5.23 13.53 20.18
C SER A 77 -5.76 14.67 21.07
N ALA A 78 -5.99 15.84 20.48
CA ALA A 78 -6.67 16.94 21.17
C ALA A 78 -8.14 16.60 21.54
N LEU A 79 -8.72 15.60 20.88
CA LEU A 79 -10.05 15.09 21.15
C LEU A 79 -9.99 13.93 22.13
N THR A 80 -10.73 14.05 23.22
CA THR A 80 -10.94 13.01 24.23
C THR A 80 -12.23 12.24 23.93
N ARG A 81 -12.43 11.08 24.57
CA ARG A 81 -13.69 10.32 24.44
C ARG A 81 -14.93 11.15 24.79
N ASP A 82 -14.82 12.05 25.75
CA ASP A 82 -15.93 12.90 26.18
C ASP A 82 -16.33 13.91 25.08
N ASP A 83 -15.38 14.33 24.25
CA ASP A 83 -15.63 15.24 23.12
C ASP A 83 -16.41 14.57 21.98
N MET A 84 -16.39 13.22 21.92
CA MET A 84 -17.07 12.46 20.86
C MET A 84 -18.59 12.61 20.89
N VAL A 85 -19.16 12.94 22.05
CA VAL A 85 -20.61 13.22 22.16
C VAL A 85 -20.97 14.45 21.32
N TYR A 86 -20.17 15.51 21.40
CA TYR A 86 -20.39 16.73 20.64
C TYR A 86 -20.10 16.53 19.15
N VAL A 87 -19.02 15.84 18.81
CA VAL A 87 -18.68 15.52 17.40
C VAL A 87 -19.81 14.70 16.76
N LYS A 88 -20.33 13.69 17.46
CA LYS A 88 -21.45 12.88 16.97
C LYS A 88 -22.72 13.70 16.82
N ALA A 89 -23.08 14.53 17.80
CA ALA A 89 -24.26 15.39 17.73
C ALA A 89 -24.19 16.38 16.57
N LEU A 90 -23.03 17.01 16.36
CA LEU A 90 -22.81 17.93 15.25
C LEU A 90 -22.90 17.23 13.90
N THR A 91 -22.22 16.09 13.75
CA THR A 91 -22.05 15.42 12.45
C THR A 91 -23.28 14.64 12.03
N PHE A 92 -23.98 13.99 12.97
CA PHE A 92 -25.14 13.13 12.67
C PHE A 92 -26.49 13.77 13.03
N GLY A 93 -26.50 14.87 13.78
CA GLY A 93 -27.73 15.60 14.10
C GLY A 93 -27.80 16.93 13.36
N ILE A 94 -26.93 17.87 13.73
CA ILE A 94 -27.03 19.27 13.30
C ILE A 94 -26.77 19.40 11.80
N LEU A 95 -25.67 18.85 11.30
CA LEU A 95 -25.28 18.97 9.90
C LEU A 95 -26.32 18.37 8.93
N PRO A 96 -26.79 17.11 9.09
CA PRO A 96 -27.83 16.57 8.23
C PRO A 96 -29.17 17.28 8.41
N GLY A 97 -29.51 17.76 9.61
CA GLY A 97 -30.70 18.57 9.85
C GLY A 97 -30.70 19.88 9.07
N LEU A 98 -29.57 20.60 9.06
CA LEU A 98 -29.39 21.81 8.27
C LEU A 98 -29.49 21.54 6.76
N MET A 99 -28.90 20.44 6.29
CA MET A 99 -29.01 20.05 4.87
C MET A 99 -30.45 19.77 4.47
N LEU A 100 -31.21 19.07 5.32
CA LEU A 100 -32.62 18.77 5.09
C LEU A 100 -33.46 20.06 5.07
N LEU A 101 -33.24 20.98 6.01
CA LEU A 101 -33.92 22.27 6.03
C LEU A 101 -33.64 23.09 4.77
N LEU A 102 -32.38 23.17 4.33
CA LEU A 102 -31.99 23.82 3.08
C LEU A 102 -32.71 23.20 1.88
N ALA A 103 -32.74 21.87 1.79
CA ALA A 103 -33.41 21.16 0.71
C ALA A 103 -34.92 21.48 0.67
N LEU A 104 -35.60 21.49 1.82
CA LEU A 104 -37.01 21.86 1.93
C LEU A 104 -37.27 23.31 1.50
N ILE A 105 -36.46 24.25 2.00
CA ILE A 105 -36.60 25.68 1.66
C ILE A 105 -36.43 25.90 0.14
N LEU A 106 -35.40 25.28 -0.45
CA LEU A 106 -35.15 25.37 -1.88
C LEU A 106 -36.29 24.72 -2.68
N GLY A 107 -36.81 23.58 -2.24
CA GLY A 107 -37.95 22.91 -2.87
C GLY A 107 -39.20 23.78 -2.91
N ILE A 108 -39.59 24.36 -1.77
CA ILE A 108 -40.76 25.25 -1.67
C ILE A 108 -40.58 26.50 -2.54
N ARG A 109 -39.38 27.10 -2.53
CA ARG A 109 -39.10 28.28 -3.36
C ARG A 109 -39.18 27.97 -4.86
N ARG A 110 -38.78 26.77 -5.28
CA ARG A 110 -38.86 26.35 -6.70
C ARG A 110 -40.28 26.11 -7.17
N GLN A 111 -41.18 25.63 -6.31
CA GLN A 111 -42.59 25.38 -6.66
C GLN A 111 -43.47 26.65 -6.61
N ARG A 112 -42.95 27.75 -6.07
CA ARG A 112 -43.64 29.06 -6.01
C ARG A 112 -43.25 30.01 -7.15
N LYS A 113 -42.37 29.58 -8.06
CA LYS A 113 -42.19 30.18 -9.38
C LYS A 113 -43.00 29.38 -10.40
#